data_AF-A0A8X6IIR6-F1
#
_entry.id   AF-A0A8X6IIR6-F1
#
_cell.length_a   1.000
_cell.length_b   1.000
_cell.length_c   1.000
_cell.angle_alpha   90.00
_cell.angle_beta   90.00
_cell.angle_gamma   90.00
#
_symmetry.space_group_name_H-M   'P 1'
#
loop_
_entity.id
_entity.type
_entity.pdbx_description
1 polymer ?
#
loop_
_entity_poly.entity_id
_entity_poly.type
_entity_poly.pdbx_seq_one_letter_code
_entity_poly.pdbx_strand_id
1 'polypeptide(L)'
;MIIFSAATWQGQAWHPKGVLESFVKEPKLIWNKKDPNLQIEKLKKMIEEKYNQKFNSYWDFHKWSVENFEGFWKELWHYFNVIASKPYEKVND
;
A
#
# COMPACT_ATOMS: atom_id res chain seq x y z
N MET A 1 -32.84 -24.52 -34.46
CA MET A 1 -33.22 -24.98 -33.11
C MET A 1 -32.29 -26.13 -32.75
N ILE A 2 -31.22 -25.85 -31.99
CA ILE A 2 -30.25 -26.87 -31.56
C ILE A 2 -30.44 -27.04 -30.06
N ILE A 3 -30.72 -28.29 -29.68
CA ILE A 3 -31.04 -28.69 -28.31
C ILE A 3 -29.71 -28.86 -27.56
N PHE A 4 -29.50 -28.14 -26.46
CA PHE A 4 -28.38 -28.39 -25.55
C PHE A 4 -28.76 -29.49 -24.55
N SER A 5 -28.11 -30.64 -24.67
CA SER A 5 -28.14 -31.70 -23.65
C SER A 5 -27.11 -31.39 -22.57
N ALA A 6 -27.56 -31.36 -21.32
CA ALA A 6 -26.75 -31.10 -20.14
C ALA A 6 -25.74 -32.23 -19.90
N ALA A 7 -24.47 -31.96 -20.20
CA ALA A 7 -23.36 -32.79 -19.77
C ALA A 7 -22.88 -32.31 -18.38
N THR A 8 -22.67 -33.29 -17.52
CA THR A 8 -22.36 -33.21 -16.10
C THR A 8 -21.11 -32.39 -15.79
N TRP A 9 -21.26 -31.54 -14.77
CA TRP A 9 -20.24 -30.71 -14.14
C TRP A 9 -19.13 -31.57 -13.51
N GLN A 10 -18.02 -31.74 -14.22
CA GLN A 10 -16.70 -32.00 -13.63
C GLN A 10 -15.76 -30.91 -14.16
N GLY A 11 -16.01 -29.69 -13.71
CA GLY A 11 -15.26 -28.49 -14.12
C GLY A 11 -13.89 -28.45 -13.47
N GLN A 12 -12.93 -29.13 -14.09
CA GLN A 12 -11.54 -28.69 -14.05
C GLN A 12 -11.52 -27.30 -14.69
N ALA A 13 -11.36 -26.26 -13.86
CA ALA A 13 -11.46 -24.87 -14.32
C ALA A 13 -10.50 -24.63 -15.48
N TRP A 14 -11.05 -24.17 -16.60
CA TRP A 14 -10.26 -23.68 -17.74
C TRP A 14 -9.34 -22.55 -17.24
N HIS A 15 -8.03 -22.82 -17.19
CA HIS A 15 -6.99 -21.81 -17.16
C HIS A 15 -6.13 -22.02 -18.40
N PRO A 16 -6.33 -21.26 -19.48
CA PRO A 16 -5.40 -21.24 -20.59
C PRO A 16 -4.10 -20.59 -20.09
N LYS A 17 -3.21 -21.38 -19.48
CA LYS A 17 -1.93 -20.95 -18.89
C LYS A 17 -1.00 -20.26 -19.89
N GLY A 18 -1.23 -20.41 -21.20
CA GLY A 18 -0.34 -19.85 -22.23
C GLY A 18 -0.74 -18.47 -22.78
N VAL A 19 -2.00 -18.03 -22.63
CA VAL A 19 -2.47 -16.82 -23.31
C VAL A 19 -2.34 -15.58 -22.44
N LEU A 20 -2.49 -15.68 -21.12
CA LEU A 20 -2.38 -14.53 -20.22
C LEU A 20 -0.92 -14.16 -19.88
N GLU A 21 -0.01 -15.13 -19.91
CA GLU A 21 1.42 -14.90 -19.60
C GLU A 21 2.14 -14.11 -20.71
N SER A 22 1.68 -14.23 -21.97
CA SER A 22 2.35 -13.62 -23.14
C SER A 22 2.06 -12.14 -23.36
N PHE A 23 1.16 -11.53 -22.57
CA PHE A 23 0.83 -10.09 -22.67
C PHE A 23 1.34 -9.24 -21.51
N VAL A 24 1.94 -9.83 -20.47
CA VAL A 24 2.53 -9.04 -19.38
C VAL A 24 3.97 -8.69 -19.73
N LYS A 25 4.13 -7.69 -20.62
CA LYS A 25 5.43 -7.06 -20.85
C LYS A 25 5.92 -6.49 -19.53
N GLU A 26 7.11 -6.90 -19.08
CA GLU A 26 7.68 -6.37 -17.83
C GLU A 26 7.68 -4.83 -17.86
N PRO A 27 7.20 -4.18 -16.79
CA PRO A 27 7.10 -2.74 -16.77
C PRO A 27 8.51 -2.11 -16.86
N LYS A 28 8.73 -1.31 -17.91
CA LYS A 28 9.97 -0.57 -18.08
C LYS A 28 10.07 0.52 -17.01
N LEU A 29 11.07 0.42 -16.12
CA LEU A 29 11.36 1.46 -15.14
C LEU A 29 11.80 2.75 -15.87
N ILE A 30 10.97 3.79 -15.81
CA ILE A 30 11.24 5.07 -16.48
C ILE A 30 12.07 6.00 -15.59
N TRP A 31 11.93 5.88 -14.27
CA TRP A 31 12.62 6.75 -13.32
C TRP A 31 12.70 6.12 -11.92
N ASN A 32 13.82 6.33 -11.23
CA ASN A 32 14.04 5.88 -9.86
C ASN A 32 15.04 6.80 -9.17
N LYS A 33 14.55 7.77 -8.38
CA LYS A 33 15.39 8.60 -7.50
C LYS A 33 15.02 8.33 -6.05
N LYS A 34 15.81 7.49 -5.39
CA LYS A 34 15.76 7.31 -3.94
C LYS A 34 16.66 8.36 -3.30
N ASP A 35 16.09 9.25 -2.51
CA ASP A 35 16.83 10.28 -1.78
C ASP A 35 16.52 10.15 -0.28
N PRO A 36 17.52 9.84 0.56
CA PRO A 36 17.31 9.68 2.01
C PRO A 36 16.97 11.01 2.72
N ASN A 37 17.11 12.16 2.05
CA ASN A 37 16.81 13.46 2.62
C ASN A 37 15.35 13.89 2.47
N LEU A 38 14.50 13.08 1.82
CA LEU A 38 13.07 13.35 1.71
C LEU A 38 12.43 13.42 3.10
N GLN A 39 11.49 14.34 3.28
CA GLN A 39 10.81 14.53 4.57
C GLN A 39 10.09 13.27 5.05
N ILE A 40 9.57 12.46 4.12
CA ILE A 40 8.93 11.18 4.44
C ILE A 40 9.90 10.16 5.03
N GLU A 41 11.17 10.15 4.60
CA GLU A 41 12.20 9.27 5.16
C GLU A 41 12.58 9.71 6.58
N LYS A 42 12.59 11.03 6.85
CA LYS A 42 12.83 11.58 8.18
C LYS A 42 11.65 11.29 9.13
N LEU A 43 10.41 11.47 8.67
CA LEU A 43 9.21 11.10 9.42
C LEU A 43 9.20 9.61 9.75
N LYS A 44 9.50 8.76 8.77
CA LYS A 44 9.60 7.30 8.95
C LYS A 44 10.61 6.95 10.06
N LYS A 45 11.82 7.50 10.01
CA LYS A 45 12.85 7.27 11.04
C LYS A 45 12.41 7.69 12.43
N MET A 46 11.80 8.87 12.55
CA MET A 46 11.27 9.35 13.83
C MET A 46 10.21 8.39 14.41
N ILE A 47 9.34 7.84 13.56
CA ILE A 47 8.34 6.83 13.95
C ILE A 47 9.01 5.51 14.34
N GLU A 48 10.01 5.04 13.59
CA GLU A 48 10.79 3.83 13.92
C GLU A 48 11.41 3.94 15.31
N GLU A 49 12.06 5.08 15.59
CA GLU A 49 12.67 5.36 16.89
C GLU A 49 11.64 5.45 18.02
N LYS A 50 10.53 6.16 17.79
CA LYS A 50 9.50 6.40 18.81
C LYS A 50 8.75 5.14 19.22
N TYR A 51 8.46 4.25 18.26
CA TYR A 51 7.66 3.05 18.50
C TYR A 51 8.50 1.76 18.53
N ASN A 52 9.83 1.88 18.45
CA ASN A 52 10.74 0.74 18.32
C ASN A 52 10.32 -0.21 17.19
N GLN A 53 9.91 0.39 16.06
CA GLN A 53 9.44 -0.28 14.84
C GLN A 53 10.55 -0.25 13.79
N LYS A 54 10.47 -1.15 12.81
CA LYS A 54 11.41 -1.17 11.68
C LYS A 54 10.69 -1.44 10.37
N PHE A 55 10.86 -0.55 9.40
CA PHE A 55 10.28 -0.63 8.08
C PHE A 55 11.37 -0.92 7.05
N ASN A 56 11.38 -2.13 6.47
CA ASN A 56 12.41 -2.54 5.52
C ASN A 56 12.12 -2.04 4.10
N SER A 57 10.87 -1.69 3.82
CA SER A 57 10.42 -1.18 2.53
C SER A 57 9.42 -0.04 2.68
N TYR A 58 9.21 0.70 1.57
CA TYR A 58 8.09 1.64 1.48
C TYR A 58 6.75 0.96 1.79
N TRP A 59 6.57 -0.29 1.33
CA TRP A 59 5.34 -1.04 1.53
C TRP A 59 5.07 -1.38 2.99
N ASP A 60 6.12 -1.65 3.77
CA ASP A 60 5.98 -1.90 5.21
C ASP A 60 5.49 -0.64 5.93
N PHE A 61 6.10 0.50 5.62
CA PHE A 61 5.70 1.79 6.19
C PHE A 61 4.29 2.20 5.73
N HIS A 62 3.97 2.00 4.44
CA HIS A 62 2.64 2.25 3.90
C HIS A 62 1.59 1.39 4.59
N LYS A 63 1.84 0.08 4.72
CA LYS A 63 0.93 -0.84 5.42
C LYS A 63 0.68 -0.36 6.85
N TRP A 64 1.74 -0.04 7.58
CA TRP A 64 1.63 0.50 8.94
C TRP A 64 0.82 1.81 8.97
N SER A 65 1.02 2.71 8.01
CA SER A 65 0.29 3.98 7.97
C SER A 65 -1.23 3.82 7.78
N VAL A 66 -1.64 2.78 7.05
CA VAL A 66 -3.06 2.46 6.81
C VAL A 66 -3.66 1.70 8.00
N GLU A 67 -2.94 0.72 8.53
CA GLU A 67 -3.41 -0.09 9.67
C GLU A 67 -3.41 0.69 10.98
N ASN A 68 -2.48 1.63 11.17
CA ASN A 68 -2.39 2.52 12.32
C ASN A 68 -2.73 3.97 11.93
N PHE A 69 -3.89 4.16 11.31
CA PHE A 69 -4.32 5.42 10.70
C PHE A 69 -4.24 6.61 11.68
N GLU A 70 -4.85 6.50 12.86
CA GLU A 70 -4.86 7.60 13.83
C GLU A 70 -3.45 7.94 14.34
N GLY A 71 -2.65 6.91 14.63
CA GLY A 71 -1.27 7.07 15.06
C GLY A 71 -0.41 7.77 14.00
N PHE A 72 -0.54 7.35 12.74
CA PHE A 72 0.19 7.96 11.63
C PHE A 72 -0.14 9.44 11.48
N TRP A 73 -1.42 9.81 11.43
CA TRP A 73 -1.83 11.20 11.26
C TRP A 73 -1.46 12.09 12.45
N LYS A 74 -1.52 11.55 13.67
CA LYS A 74 -1.01 12.22 14.87
C LYS A 74 0.47 12.56 14.73
N GLU A 75 1.31 11.59 14.37
CA GLU A 75 2.74 11.83 14.22
C GLU A 75 3.05 12.79 13.07
N LEU A 76 2.31 12.71 11.97
CA LEU A 76 2.44 13.63 10.84
C LEU A 76 2.10 15.07 11.26
N TRP A 77 0.99 15.26 11.99
CA TRP A 77 0.58 16.55 12.51
C TRP A 77 1.66 17.18 13.40
N HIS A 78 2.21 16.38 14.32
CA HIS A 78 3.28 16.83 15.22
C HIS A 78 4.58 17.12 14.47
N TYR A 79 4.97 16.27 13.53
CA TYR A 79 6.22 16.41 12.77
C TYR A 79 6.28 17.70 11.95
N PHE A 80 5.18 18.04 11.27
CA PHE A 80 5.09 19.28 10.49
C PHE A 80 4.73 20.50 11.33
N ASN A 81 4.53 20.33 12.64
CA ASN A 81 4.10 21.37 13.57
C ASN A 81 2.89 22.15 13.01
N VAL A 82 1.87 21.41 12.59
CA VAL A 82 0.69 21.99 11.93
C VAL A 82 0.00 22.98 12.87
N ILE A 83 -0.12 24.22 12.41
CA ILE A 83 -0.75 25.32 13.16
C ILE A 83 -2.25 25.30 12.86
N ALA A 84 -3.06 25.12 13.90
CA ALA A 84 -4.51 25.19 13.82
C ALA A 84 -5.09 26.07 14.93
N SER A 85 -6.26 26.66 14.70
CA SER A 85 -6.95 27.51 15.68
C SER A 85 -7.44 26.73 16.91
N LYS A 86 -7.63 25.42 16.76
CA LYS A 86 -7.94 24.48 17.85
C LYS A 86 -7.14 23.18 17.62
N PRO A 87 -6.60 22.54 18.67
CA PRO A 87 -6.05 21.20 18.55
C PRO A 87 -7.10 20.21 18.04
N TYR A 88 -6.68 19.16 17.34
CA TYR A 88 -7.59 18.09 16.93
C TYR A 88 -7.98 17.25 18.16
N GLU A 89 -9.24 16.82 18.22
CA GLU A 89 -9.76 15.96 19.30
C GLU A 89 -9.77 14.48 18.90
N LYS A 90 -10.11 14.20 17.64
CA LYS A 90 -10.15 12.87 17.04
C LYS A 90 -9.67 12.94 15.61
N VAL A 91 -8.97 11.90 15.14
CA VAL A 91 -8.43 11.86 13.77
C VAL A 91 -9.46 11.31 12.78
N ASN A 92 -10.26 10.31 13.17
CA ASN A 92 -11.28 9.70 12.32
C ASN A 92 -12.56 9.38 13.12
N ASP A 93 -13.73 9.41 12.49
CA ASP A 93 -15.03 9.12 13.13
C ASP A 93 -15.31 7.61 13.28
#